data_AF-A0A2D9CI13-F1
#
_entry.id   AF-A0A2D9CI13-F1
#
_cell.length_a   1.000
_cell.length_b   1.000
_cell.length_c   1.000
_cell.angle_alpha   90.00
_cell.angle_beta   90.00
_cell.angle_gamma   90.00
#
_symmetry.space_group_name_H-M   'P 1'
#
loop_
_entity.id
_entity.type
_entity.pdbx_description
1 polymer ?
#
loop_
_entity_poly.entity_id
_entity_poly.type
_entity_poly.pdbx_seq_one_letter_code
_entity_poly.pdbx_strand_id
1 'polypeptide(L)'
;MARALTEKQQRFLEVLFDEANGDAVAAKKLAGYDPASSTSAIVEALKDEIGEKTRTYFARTAPKAAMAMVGALYDPTELGIKEKMVAAKDLLDRAGLGKVDKVDVTSGGGIFYLPPKEGSNE
;
A
#
# COMPACT_ATOMS: atom_id res chain seq x y z
N MET A 1 -15.67 5.10 0.56
CA MET A 1 -15.96 5.99 1.69
C MET A 1 -14.71 6.05 2.55
N ALA A 2 -14.02 7.20 2.64
CA ALA A 2 -12.83 7.31 3.47
C ALA A 2 -13.24 7.15 4.94
N ARG A 3 -12.67 6.16 5.62
CA ARG A 3 -12.94 5.91 7.03
C ARG A 3 -12.49 7.14 7.83
N ALA A 4 -13.33 7.65 8.72
CA ALA A 4 -12.94 8.75 9.59
C ALA A 4 -11.94 8.21 10.64
N LEU A 5 -10.66 8.43 10.40
CA LEU A 5 -9.59 8.03 11.30
C LEU A 5 -9.56 8.94 12.52
N THR A 6 -9.36 8.35 13.70
CA THR A 6 -9.09 9.10 14.93
C THR A 6 -7.72 9.79 14.86
N GLU A 7 -7.52 10.86 15.64
CA GLU A 7 -6.23 11.56 15.70
C GLU A 7 -5.05 10.64 16.02
N LYS A 8 -5.25 9.68 16.95
CA LYS A 8 -4.22 8.68 17.29
C LYS A 8 -3.88 7.76 16.13
N GLN A 9 -4.88 7.35 15.35
CA GLN A 9 -4.66 6.50 14.16
C GLN A 9 -3.95 7.28 13.05
N GLN A 10 -4.31 8.54 12.83
CA GLN A 10 -3.61 9.41 11.86
C GLN A 10 -2.15 9.60 12.27
N ARG A 11 -1.91 9.92 13.55
CA ARG A 11 -0.57 10.09 14.08
C ARG A 11 0.26 8.81 14.01
N PHE A 12 -0.35 7.65 14.26
CA PHE A 12 0.30 6.35 14.07
C PHE A 12 0.77 6.15 12.64
N LEU A 13 -0.07 6.45 11.65
CA LEU A 13 0.30 6.33 10.24
C LEU A 13 1.43 7.30 9.86
N GLU A 14 1.44 8.51 10.40
CA GLU A 14 2.52 9.47 10.15
C GLU A 14 3.86 9.00 10.75
N VAL A 15 3.87 8.71 12.06
CA VAL A 15 5.11 8.29 12.73
C VAL A 15 5.62 6.94 12.22
N LEU A 16 4.74 6.07 11.69
CA LEU A 16 5.14 4.79 11.11
C LEU A 16 6.10 4.97 9.93
N PHE A 17 5.83 5.92 9.04
CA PHE A 17 6.65 6.15 7.84
C PHE A 17 7.73 7.22 8.03
N ASP A 18 7.53 8.20 8.92
CA ASP A 18 8.49 9.31 9.09
C ASP A 18 9.55 9.05 10.16
N GLU A 19 9.16 8.52 11.33
CA GLU A 19 10.06 8.42 12.50
C GLU A 19 10.44 6.96 12.83
N ALA A 20 9.50 6.03 12.71
CA ALA A 20 9.66 4.65 13.16
C ALA A 20 10.25 3.71 12.08
N ASN A 21 10.50 4.20 10.86
CA ASN A 21 11.03 3.40 9.75
C ASN A 21 10.26 2.08 9.50
N GLY A 22 8.94 2.08 9.71
CA GLY A 22 8.08 0.91 9.57
C GLY A 22 7.97 0.01 10.81
N ASP A 23 8.61 0.34 11.94
CA ASP A 23 8.41 -0.39 13.19
C ASP A 23 7.08 0.01 13.86
N ALA A 24 6.10 -0.90 13.80
CA ALA A 24 4.79 -0.72 14.40
C ALA A 24 4.82 -0.57 15.93
N VAL A 25 5.80 -1.17 16.62
CA VAL A 25 5.93 -1.07 18.09
C VAL A 25 6.45 0.30 18.49
N ALA A 26 7.47 0.80 17.78
CA ALA A 26 7.98 2.15 17.97
C ALA A 26 6.92 3.19 17.60
N ALA A 27 6.26 3.03 16.44
CA ALA A 27 5.19 3.90 15.98
C ALA A 27 4.03 3.99 16.99
N LYS A 28 3.64 2.86 17.59
CA LYS A 28 2.60 2.81 18.64
C LYS A 28 2.96 3.73 19.82
N LYS A 29 4.20 3.66 20.30
CA LYS A 29 4.67 4.48 21.42
C LYS A 29 4.67 5.97 21.07
N LEU A 30 5.17 6.31 19.88
CA LEU A 30 5.25 7.69 19.39
C LEU A 30 3.86 8.31 19.12
N ALA A 31 2.89 7.49 18.73
CA ALA A 31 1.51 7.91 18.50
C ALA A 31 0.68 8.05 19.80
N GLY A 32 1.26 7.78 20.97
CA GLY A 32 0.56 7.94 22.26
C GLY A 32 -0.48 6.86 22.56
N TYR A 33 -0.25 5.64 22.05
CA TYR A 33 -1.00 4.45 22.48
C TYR A 33 -0.39 3.89 23.76
N ASP A 34 -1.23 3.22 24.54
CA ASP A 34 -0.79 2.52 25.74
C ASP A 34 0.19 1.39 25.35
N PRO A 35 1.34 1.23 26.05
CA PRO A 35 2.30 0.18 25.76
C PRO A 35 1.71 -1.23 25.85
N ALA A 36 0.70 -1.45 26.70
CA ALA A 36 -0.02 -2.71 26.84
C ALA A 36 -1.09 -2.94 25.75
N SER A 37 -1.42 -1.91 24.95
CA SER A 37 -2.33 -2.08 23.81
C SER A 37 -1.74 -3.04 22.78
N SER A 38 -2.59 -3.91 22.22
CA SER A 38 -2.15 -4.85 21.19
C SER A 38 -1.76 -4.13 19.91
N THR A 39 -0.48 -4.20 19.54
CA THR A 39 0.03 -3.64 18.27
C THR A 39 -0.63 -4.33 17.07
N SER A 40 -0.88 -5.64 17.15
CA SER A 40 -1.52 -6.38 16.04
C SER A 40 -2.94 -5.90 15.78
N ALA A 41 -3.72 -5.63 16.83
CA ALA A 41 -5.07 -5.11 16.68
C ALA A 41 -5.10 -3.71 16.03
N ILE A 42 -4.14 -2.85 16.36
CA ILE A 42 -4.01 -1.52 15.76
C ILE A 42 -3.66 -1.63 14.27
N VAL A 43 -2.69 -2.48 13.94
CA VAL A 43 -2.27 -2.69 12.55
C VAL A 43 -3.37 -3.34 11.72
N GLU A 44 -4.11 -4.29 12.28
CA GLU A 44 -5.24 -4.94 11.61
C GLU A 44 -6.38 -3.96 11.33
N ALA A 45 -6.70 -3.10 12.30
CA ALA A 45 -7.71 -2.07 12.15
C ALA A 45 -7.36 -1.02 11.07
N LEU A 46 -6.06 -0.78 10.84
CA LEU A 46 -5.51 0.22 9.92
C LEU A 46 -4.89 -0.38 8.66
N LYS A 47 -5.15 -1.66 8.36
CA LYS A 47 -4.46 -2.39 7.30
C LYS A 47 -4.62 -1.74 5.93
N ASP A 48 -5.82 -1.27 5.62
CA ASP A 48 -6.12 -0.65 4.33
C ASP A 48 -5.41 0.70 4.19
N GLU A 49 -5.41 1.49 5.26
CA GLU A 49 -4.78 2.81 5.33
C GLU A 49 -3.25 2.72 5.31
N ILE A 50 -2.67 1.72 5.99
CA ILE A 50 -1.24 1.39 5.89
C ILE A 50 -0.91 1.04 4.43
N GLY A 51 -1.74 0.23 3.78
CA GLY A 51 -1.55 -0.14 2.37
C GLY A 51 -1.56 1.08 1.44
N GLU A 52 -2.53 1.98 1.60
CA GLU A 52 -2.64 3.21 0.81
C GLU A 52 -1.47 4.17 1.05
N LYS A 53 -1.09 4.39 2.30
CA LYS A 53 0.09 5.19 2.67
C LYS A 53 1.38 4.56 2.12
N THR A 54 1.51 3.24 2.17
CA THR A 54 2.66 2.53 1.60
C THR A 54 2.74 2.72 0.09
N ARG A 55 1.61 2.65 -0.64
CA ARG A 55 1.58 2.94 -2.09
C ARG A 55 2.03 4.36 -2.39
N THR A 56 1.55 5.33 -1.59
CA THR A 56 1.98 6.73 -1.70
C THR A 56 3.48 6.89 -1.39
N TYR A 57 3.99 6.17 -0.39
CA TYR A 57 5.40 6.15 -0.04
C TYR A 57 6.27 5.55 -1.15
N PHE A 58 5.81 4.47 -1.79
CA PHE A 58 6.47 3.91 -2.97
C PHE A 58 6.45 4.89 -4.15
N ALA A 59 5.34 5.58 -4.41
CA ALA A 59 5.28 6.62 -5.45
C ALA A 59 6.29 7.76 -5.18
N ARG A 60 6.52 8.12 -3.91
CA ARG A 60 7.54 9.12 -3.52
C ARG A 60 8.98 8.61 -3.68
N THR A 61 9.19 7.31 -3.48
CA THR A 61 10.53 6.69 -3.52
C THR A 61 10.91 6.19 -4.91
N ALA A 62 9.91 5.92 -5.77
CA ALA A 62 10.07 5.44 -7.13
C ALA A 62 11.00 6.32 -7.99
N PRO A 63 10.91 7.67 -7.98
CA PRO A 63 11.87 8.51 -8.71
C PRO A 63 13.32 8.28 -8.28
N LYS A 64 13.59 8.06 -6.98
CA LYS A 64 14.95 7.76 -6.50
C LYS A 64 15.43 6.40 -7.03
N ALA A 65 14.56 5.39 -7.06
CA ALA A 65 14.91 4.10 -7.65
C ALA A 65 15.19 4.22 -9.16
N ALA A 66 14.39 4.98 -9.91
CA ALA A 66 14.64 5.25 -11.33
C ALA A 66 15.98 5.95 -11.54
N MET A 67 16.30 6.98 -10.75
CA MET A 67 17.58 7.69 -10.82
C MET A 67 18.77 6.79 -10.46
N ALA A 68 18.63 5.91 -9.45
CA ALA A 68 19.66 4.93 -9.11
C ALA A 68 19.91 3.96 -10.27
N MET A 69 18.85 3.52 -10.96
CA MET A 69 18.98 2.67 -12.15
C MET A 69 19.65 3.38 -13.32
N VAL A 70 19.33 4.66 -13.54
CA VAL A 70 19.99 5.47 -14.57
C VAL A 70 21.47 5.68 -14.23
N GLY A 71 21.80 5.99 -12.98
CA GLY A 71 23.18 6.14 -12.53
C GLY A 71 24.02 4.88 -12.73
N ALA A 72 23.43 3.71 -12.46
CA ALA A 72 24.05 2.41 -12.70
C ALA A 72 24.37 2.13 -14.18
N LEU A 73 23.66 2.76 -15.13
CA LEU A 73 24.00 2.67 -16.56
C LEU A 73 25.25 3.50 -16.91
N TYR A 74 25.50 4.58 -16.18
CA TYR A 74 26.64 5.47 -16.41
C TYR A 74 27.90 5.01 -15.67
N ASP A 75 27.76 4.42 -14.48
CA ASP A 75 28.87 3.83 -13.74
C ASP A 75 28.55 2.38 -13.35
N PRO A 76 28.80 1.42 -14.26
CA PRO A 76 28.52 0.00 -14.02
C PRO A 76 29.55 -0.67 -13.10
N THR A 77 30.53 0.08 -12.57
CA THR A 77 31.63 -0.48 -11.77
C THR A 77 31.34 -0.52 -10.27
N GLU A 78 30.19 0.01 -9.85
CA GLU A 78 29.77 -0.03 -8.45
C GLU A 78 29.63 -1.46 -7.91
N LEU A 79 30.24 -1.72 -6.75
CA LEU A 79 30.09 -2.99 -6.05
C LEU A 79 28.63 -3.17 -5.61
N GLY A 80 28.03 -4.31 -5.95
CA GLY A 80 26.64 -4.61 -5.61
C GLY A 80 25.59 -3.95 -6.53
N ILE A 81 26.01 -3.44 -7.70
CA ILE A 81 25.11 -2.77 -8.63
C ILE A 81 23.97 -3.68 -9.11
N LYS A 82 24.23 -4.98 -9.27
CA LYS A 82 23.21 -5.96 -9.67
C LYS A 82 22.10 -6.05 -8.62
N GLU A 83 22.48 -6.14 -7.35
CA GLU A 83 21.56 -6.21 -6.22
C GLU A 83 20.77 -4.90 -6.06
N LYS A 84 21.44 -3.75 -6.20
CA LYS A 84 20.78 -2.43 -6.21
C LYS A 84 19.79 -2.29 -7.36
N MET A 85 20.14 -2.75 -8.57
CA MET A 85 19.27 -2.72 -9.75
C MET A 85 18.03 -3.60 -9.58
N VAL A 86 18.20 -4.81 -9.03
CA VAL A 86 17.08 -5.70 -8.72
C VAL A 86 16.16 -5.07 -7.68
N ALA A 87 16.72 -4.52 -6.59
CA ALA A 87 15.92 -3.86 -5.55
C ALA A 87 15.19 -2.61 -6.08
N ALA A 88 15.84 -1.81 -6.92
CA ALA A 88 15.24 -0.64 -7.54
C ALA A 88 14.09 -1.03 -8.48
N LYS A 89 14.27 -2.09 -9.29
CA LYS A 89 13.23 -2.64 -10.15
C LYS A 89 12.03 -3.13 -9.33
N ASP A 90 12.25 -3.90 -8.27
CA ASP A 90 11.17 -4.41 -7.42
C ASP A 90 10.38 -3.27 -6.75
N LEU A 91 11.06 -2.18 -6.38
CA LEU A 91 10.42 -1.00 -5.82
C LEU A 91 9.55 -0.26 -6.86
N LEU A 92 10.01 -0.14 -8.10
CA LEU A 92 9.25 0.45 -9.21
C LEU A 92 8.03 -0.40 -9.59
N ASP A 93 8.19 -1.72 -9.63
CA ASP A 93 7.11 -2.66 -9.91
C ASP A 93 5.99 -2.53 -8.85
N ARG A 94 6.36 -2.41 -7.56
CA ARG A 94 5.41 -2.19 -6.45
C ARG A 94 4.78 -0.80 -6.41
N ALA A 95 5.45 0.21 -6.96
CA ALA A 95 4.89 1.54 -7.16
C ALA A 95 3.85 1.58 -8.29
N GLY A 96 3.63 0.48 -9.01
CA GLY A 96 2.71 0.40 -10.15
C GLY A 96 3.30 0.92 -11.45
N LEU A 97 4.63 1.15 -11.51
CA LEU A 97 5.36 1.54 -12.73
C LEU A 97 5.85 0.31 -13.52
N GLY A 98 5.67 -0.90 -12.97
CA GLY A 98 5.91 -2.17 -13.63
C GLY A 98 4.69 -2.73 -14.35
N LYS A 99 4.82 -3.95 -14.88
CA LYS A 99 3.67 -4.70 -15.42
C LYS A 99 2.66 -4.95 -14.29
N VAL A 100 1.54 -4.24 -14.33
CA VAL A 100 0.35 -4.62 -13.58
C VAL A 100 -0.27 -5.84 -14.26
N ASP A 101 -0.20 -7.00 -13.60
CA ASP A 101 -1.07 -8.11 -13.94
C ASP A 101 -2.50 -7.65 -13.67
N LYS A 102 -3.18 -7.17 -14.71
CA LYS A 102 -4.63 -6.96 -14.67
C LYS A 102 -5.28 -8.31 -14.46
N VAL A 103 -5.67 -8.59 -13.22
CA VAL A 103 -6.63 -9.66 -12.95
C VAL A 103 -7.98 -9.13 -13.42
N ASP A 104 -8.34 -9.41 -14.67
CA ASP A 104 -9.71 -9.25 -15.16
C ASP A 104 -10.59 -10.23 -14.38
N VAL A 105 -11.14 -9.77 -13.26
CA VAL A 105 -12.25 -10.46 -12.60
C VAL A 105 -13.50 -10.15 -13.42
N THR A 106 -13.66 -10.87 -14.53
CA THR A 106 -14.94 -10.98 -15.20
C THR A 106 -15.85 -11.78 -14.28
N SER A 107 -16.56 -11.09 -13.39
CA SER A 107 -17.59 -11.66 -12.53
C SER A 107 -18.72 -12.22 -13.41
N GLY A 108 -18.54 -13.45 -13.90
CA GLY A 108 -19.59 -14.24 -14.53
C GLY A 108 -20.63 -14.62 -13.49
N GLY A 109 -21.57 -13.73 -13.23
CA GLY A 109 -22.57 -13.93 -12.19
C GLY A 109 -23.62 -12.82 -12.13
N GLY A 110 -24.02 -12.28 -13.28
CA GLY A 110 -25.23 -11.46 -13.34
C GLY A 110 -26.45 -12.36 -13.10
N ILE A 111 -26.87 -12.50 -11.84
CA ILE A 111 -28.16 -13.11 -11.51
C ILE A 111 -29.23 -12.15 -12.01
N PHE A 112 -29.86 -12.50 -13.13
CA PHE A 112 -30.95 -11.74 -13.73
C PHE A 112 -32.23 -12.05 -12.94
N TYR A 113 -32.56 -11.21 -11.96
CA TYR A 113 -33.83 -11.29 -11.25
C TYR A 113 -34.92 -10.71 -12.15
N LEU A 114 -35.65 -11.57 -12.86
CA LEU A 114 -36.87 -11.16 -13.55
C LEU A 114 -37.94 -10.84 -12.50
N PRO A 115 -38.57 -9.65 -12.55
CA PRO A 115 -39.70 -9.38 -11.69
C PRO A 115 -40.82 -10.40 -11.98
N PRO A 116 -41.50 -10.92 -10.94
CA PRO A 116 -42.67 -11.77 -11.16
C PRO A 116 -43.73 -10.97 -11.91
N LYS A 117 -44.33 -11.60 -12.93
CA LYS A 117 -45.42 -11.01 -13.72
C LYS A 117 -46.67 -10.93 -12.84
N GLU A 118 -46.90 -9.76 -12.23
CA GLU A 118 -48.18 -9.44 -11.63
C GLU A 118 -49.12 -8.83 -12.68
N GLY A 119 -50.36 -9.34 -12.72
CA GLY A 119 -51.51 -8.60 -13.21
C GLY A 119 -52.21 -9.16 -14.44
N SER A 120 -53.43 -9.64 -14.19
CA SER A 120 -54.58 -9.87 -15.07
C SER A 120 -54.50 -9.34 -16.51
N ASN A 121 -54.74 -10.24 -17.47
CA ASN A 121 -55.46 -9.85 -18.68
C ASN A 121 -56.93 -10.19 -18.48
N GLU A 122 -57.74 -9.15 -18.62
CA GLU A 122 -59.18 -9.16 -18.93
C GLU A 122 -59.49 -10.07 -20.14
#